data_AF-A0A1Q4FDH3-F1
#
_entry.id   AF-A0A1Q4FDH3-F1
#
_cell.length_a   1.000
_cell.length_b   1.000
_cell.length_c   1.000
_cell.angle_alpha   90.00
_cell.angle_beta   90.00
_cell.angle_gamma   90.00
#
_symmetry.space_group_name_H-M   'P 1'
#
loop_
_entity.id
_entity.type
_entity.pdbx_description
1 polymer ?
#
loop_
_entity_poly.entity_id
_entity_poly.type
_entity_poly.pdbx_seq_one_letter_code
_entity_poly.pdbx_strand_id
1 'polypeptide(L)'
;MKRRTFLGLAGLATAGIAIGGYIAFQNFEKFARRVILRDTASLKLDPTEIDKFFKAVSAGKRNVLDDLFPFHHRQLLKWHYYMDNGLFTLPYTVNYNAYRNKIVLIFLLSTNFFVNRMDESKPVYFTSVYDPYQIPCSNPFSNLFYPEAGI
;
A
#
# COMPACT_ATOMS: atom_id res chain seq x y z
N MET A 1 16.97 -4.17 -43.51
CA MET A 1 16.89 -3.26 -42.34
C MET A 1 18.24 -2.60 -42.11
N LYS A 2 18.33 -1.28 -41.88
CA LYS A 2 19.62 -0.64 -41.59
C LYS A 2 20.13 -1.13 -40.23
N ARG A 3 21.42 -1.53 -40.15
CA ARG A 3 22.06 -2.06 -38.92
C ARG A 3 21.81 -1.18 -37.69
N ARG A 4 21.79 0.14 -37.86
CA ARG A 4 21.50 1.11 -36.79
C ARG A 4 20.06 1.01 -36.26
N THR A 5 19.08 0.80 -37.14
CA THR A 5 17.68 0.61 -36.74
C THR A 5 17.49 -0.70 -35.99
N PHE A 6 18.15 -1.77 -36.45
CA PHE A 6 18.11 -3.06 -35.75
C PHE A 6 18.74 -2.99 -34.36
N LEU A 7 19.94 -2.40 -34.24
CA LEU A 7 20.60 -2.23 -32.94
C LEU A 7 19.78 -1.32 -32.01
N GLY A 8 19.15 -0.27 -32.53
CA GLY A 8 18.24 0.58 -31.76
C GLY A 8 17.03 -0.17 -31.24
N LEU A 9 16.37 -0.97 -32.09
CA LEU A 9 15.21 -1.79 -31.69
C LEU A 9 15.59 -2.88 -30.69
N ALA A 10 16.71 -3.56 -30.90
CA ALA A 10 17.22 -4.57 -29.97
C ALA A 10 17.55 -3.94 -28.60
N GLY A 11 18.20 -2.77 -28.60
CA GLY A 11 18.48 -2.01 -27.37
C GLY A 11 17.20 -1.65 -26.61
N LEU A 12 16.21 -1.09 -27.29
CA LEU A 12 14.91 -0.75 -26.69
C LEU A 12 14.17 -1.99 -26.16
N ALA A 13 14.19 -3.10 -26.89
CA ALA A 13 13.57 -4.35 -26.46
C ALA A 13 14.23 -4.88 -25.17
N THR A 14 15.56 -4.91 -25.11
CA THR A 14 16.30 -5.35 -23.91
C THR A 14 16.04 -4.44 -22.71
N ALA A 15 16.03 -3.12 -22.90
CA ALA A 15 15.70 -2.17 -21.84
C ALA A 15 14.26 -2.35 -21.34
N GLY A 16 13.30 -2.54 -22.25
CA GLY A 16 11.90 -2.79 -21.90
C GLY A 16 11.72 -4.07 -21.08
N ILE A 17 12.39 -5.16 -21.46
CA ILE A 17 12.37 -6.42 -20.70
C ILE A 17 12.97 -6.23 -19.31
N ALA A 18 14.09 -5.51 -19.19
CA ALA A 18 14.73 -5.25 -17.90
C ALA A 18 13.82 -4.45 -16.96
N ILE A 19 13.21 -3.36 -17.46
CA ILE A 19 12.28 -2.52 -16.68
C ILE A 19 11.03 -3.31 -16.29
N GLY A 20 10.41 -4.00 -17.25
CA GLY A 20 9.23 -4.82 -17.00
C GLY A 20 9.50 -5.94 -16.00
N GLY A 21 10.66 -6.59 -16.09
CA GLY A 21 11.12 -7.59 -15.12
C GLY A 21 11.32 -7.00 -13.72
N TYR A 22 11.99 -5.85 -13.61
CA TYR A 22 12.18 -5.18 -12.32
C TYR A 22 10.85 -4.87 -11.63
N ILE A 23 9.89 -4.31 -12.37
CA ILE A 23 8.55 -3.99 -11.84
C ILE A 23 7.82 -5.28 -11.46
N ALA A 24 7.77 -6.28 -12.35
CA ALA A 24 6.99 -7.50 -12.14
C ALA A 24 7.46 -8.30 -10.92
N PHE A 25 8.77 -8.47 -10.77
CA PHE A 25 9.39 -9.31 -9.74
C PHE A 25 9.72 -8.57 -8.43
N GLN A 26 9.40 -7.28 -8.32
CA GLN A 26 9.60 -6.56 -7.06
C GLN A 26 8.79 -7.21 -5.92
N ASN A 27 9.37 -7.29 -4.72
CA ASN A 27 8.63 -7.73 -3.54
C ASN A 27 7.45 -6.76 -3.26
N PHE A 28 6.23 -7.32 -3.14
CA PHE A 28 5.00 -6.55 -2.93
C PHE A 28 4.99 -5.82 -1.58
N GLU A 29 5.57 -6.40 -0.53
CA GLU A 29 5.72 -5.78 0.78
C GLU A 29 6.53 -4.47 0.70
N LYS A 30 7.66 -4.50 -0.02
CA LYS A 30 8.48 -3.31 -0.26
C LYS A 30 7.70 -2.23 -1.02
N PHE A 31 6.88 -2.64 -1.99
CA PHE A 31 6.00 -1.75 -2.72
C PHE A 31 4.93 -1.13 -1.79
N ALA A 32 4.20 -1.97 -1.04
CA ALA A 32 3.15 -1.55 -0.12
C ALA A 32 3.70 -0.62 0.97
N ARG A 33 4.91 -0.89 1.48
CA ARG A 33 5.62 0.01 2.41
C ARG A 33 5.82 1.40 1.83
N ARG A 34 6.23 1.52 0.57
CA ARG A 34 6.41 2.82 -0.11
C ARG A 34 5.08 3.54 -0.30
N VAL A 35 4.03 2.80 -0.62
CA VAL A 35 2.66 3.34 -0.71
C VAL A 35 2.23 3.91 0.63
N ILE A 36 2.33 3.14 1.72
CA ILE A 36 1.97 3.59 3.06
C ILE A 36 2.78 4.83 3.43
N LEU A 37 4.11 4.78 3.35
CA LEU A 37 4.98 5.91 3.68
C LEU A 37 4.63 7.20 2.92
N ARG A 38 4.36 7.08 1.62
CA ARG A 38 3.98 8.23 0.80
C ARG A 38 2.62 8.78 1.21
N ASP A 39 1.66 7.91 1.44
CA ASP A 39 0.26 8.27 1.60
C ASP A 39 -0.07 8.72 3.03
N THR A 40 0.74 8.31 4.01
CA THR A 40 0.64 8.73 5.41
C THR A 40 1.73 9.73 5.80
N ALA A 41 2.36 10.40 4.82
CA ALA A 41 3.48 11.32 5.07
C ALA A 41 3.08 12.53 5.95
N SER A 42 1.78 12.88 5.98
CA SER A 42 1.26 13.94 6.85
C SER A 42 1.10 13.50 8.32
N LEU A 43 1.04 12.18 8.60
CA LEU A 43 0.83 11.67 9.94
C LEU A 43 2.14 11.61 10.72
N LYS A 44 2.07 11.78 12.04
CA LYS A 44 3.19 11.52 12.96
C LYS A 44 3.39 10.01 13.13
N LEU A 45 3.90 9.37 12.09
CA LEU A 45 4.13 7.94 12.01
C LEU A 45 5.63 7.65 11.94
N ASP A 46 6.14 6.90 12.92
CA ASP A 46 7.49 6.36 12.85
C ASP A 46 7.53 5.21 11.83
N PRO A 47 8.45 5.22 10.83
CA PRO A 47 8.59 4.13 9.87
C PRO A 47 8.73 2.73 10.50
N THR A 48 9.24 2.63 11.74
CA THR A 48 9.35 1.37 12.46
C THR A 48 7.99 0.74 12.78
N GLU A 49 6.92 1.53 12.90
CA GLU A 49 5.56 1.03 13.10
C GLU A 49 5.02 0.30 11.85
N ILE A 50 5.44 0.77 10.66
CA ILE A 50 5.13 0.09 9.40
C ILE A 50 5.87 -1.26 9.33
N ASP A 51 7.12 -1.30 9.80
CA ASP A 51 7.91 -2.53 9.84
C ASP A 51 7.30 -3.54 10.84
N LYS A 52 6.77 -3.07 11.99
CA LYS A 52 6.00 -3.91 12.92
C LYS A 52 4.75 -4.50 12.27
N PHE A 53 4.02 -3.70 11.50
CA PHE A 53 2.85 -4.17 10.75
C PHE A 53 3.22 -5.33 9.81
N PHE A 54 4.22 -5.16 8.95
CA PHE A 54 4.61 -6.22 8.01
C PHE A 54 5.18 -7.46 8.69
N LYS A 55 5.91 -7.27 9.80
CA LYS A 55 6.36 -8.39 10.65
C LYS A 55 5.18 -9.18 11.21
N ALA A 56 4.14 -8.48 11.69
CA ALA A 56 2.96 -9.12 12.25
C ALA A 56 2.11 -9.83 11.17
N VAL A 57 1.97 -9.23 9.98
CA VAL A 57 1.30 -9.86 8.82
C VAL A 57 2.03 -11.14 8.40
N SER A 58 3.35 -11.11 8.35
CA SER A 58 4.17 -12.27 7.96
C SER A 58 4.22 -13.37 9.02
N ALA A 59 4.06 -13.02 10.30
CA ALA A 59 4.02 -13.98 11.40
C ALA A 59 2.64 -14.62 11.61
N GLY A 60 1.58 -14.02 11.06
CA GLY A 60 0.22 -14.55 11.14
C GLY A 60 0.07 -15.85 10.37
N LYS A 61 -0.86 -16.72 10.82
CA LYS A 61 -1.23 -17.95 10.09
C LYS A 61 -1.80 -17.66 8.70
N ARG A 62 -2.37 -16.46 8.53
CA ARG A 62 -3.01 -15.98 7.32
C ARG A 62 -2.37 -14.65 6.94
N ASN A 63 -1.82 -14.58 5.74
CA ASN A 63 -1.28 -13.33 5.22
C ASN A 63 -2.42 -12.51 4.60
N VAL A 64 -2.98 -11.60 5.41
CA VAL A 64 -4.10 -10.73 5.02
C VAL A 64 -3.82 -9.97 3.72
N LEU A 65 -2.57 -9.55 3.48
CA LEU A 65 -2.21 -8.86 2.24
C LEU A 65 -2.21 -9.82 1.05
N ASP A 66 -1.80 -11.07 1.24
CA ASP A 66 -1.79 -12.02 0.14
C ASP A 66 -3.20 -12.38 -0.34
N ASP A 67 -4.13 -12.50 0.61
CA ASP A 67 -5.53 -12.82 0.31
C ASP A 67 -6.30 -11.65 -0.30
N LEU A 68 -6.03 -10.43 0.16
CA LEU A 68 -6.72 -9.25 -0.34
C LEU A 68 -6.16 -8.77 -1.69
N PHE A 69 -4.90 -9.11 -1.99
CA PHE A 69 -4.22 -8.73 -3.21
C PHE A 69 -3.67 -9.97 -3.91
N PRO A 70 -4.49 -10.70 -4.70
CA PRO A 70 -3.98 -11.72 -5.61
C PRO A 70 -2.98 -11.14 -6.62
N PHE A 71 -2.19 -12.01 -7.25
CA PHE A 71 -1.07 -11.62 -8.13
C PHE A 71 -1.42 -10.50 -9.13
N HIS A 72 -2.55 -10.60 -9.83
CA HIS A 72 -2.96 -9.62 -10.83
C HIS A 72 -3.22 -8.22 -10.22
N HIS A 73 -3.79 -8.12 -9.02
CA HIS A 73 -3.93 -6.85 -8.31
C HIS A 73 -2.57 -6.27 -7.90
N ARG A 74 -1.64 -7.11 -7.44
CA ARG A 74 -0.27 -6.66 -7.11
C ARG A 74 0.44 -6.10 -8.33
N GLN A 75 0.30 -6.76 -9.48
CA GLN A 75 0.92 -6.28 -10.70
C GLN A 75 0.29 -4.97 -11.17
N LEU A 76 -1.04 -4.86 -11.20
CA LEU A 76 -1.72 -3.61 -11.53
C LEU A 76 -1.21 -2.46 -10.65
N LEU A 77 -1.15 -2.68 -9.34
CA LEU A 77 -0.64 -1.69 -8.38
C LEU A 77 0.79 -1.23 -8.66
N LYS A 78 1.70 -2.17 -8.93
CA LYS A 78 3.11 -1.86 -9.23
C LYS A 78 3.24 -1.12 -10.55
N TRP A 79 2.57 -1.58 -11.60
CA TRP A 79 2.64 -0.97 -12.93
C TRP A 79 2.14 0.48 -12.89
N HIS A 80 0.97 0.73 -12.29
CA HIS A 80 0.48 2.09 -12.09
C HIS A 80 1.46 2.95 -11.30
N TYR A 81 1.98 2.45 -10.18
CA TYR A 81 2.86 3.26 -9.33
C TYR A 81 4.17 3.71 -10.02
N TYR A 82 4.74 2.89 -10.91
CA TYR A 82 5.99 3.24 -11.60
C TYR A 82 5.79 3.91 -12.96
N MET A 83 4.70 3.60 -13.65
CA MET A 83 4.51 4.04 -15.03
C MET A 83 3.55 5.22 -15.16
N ASP A 84 2.60 5.41 -14.24
CA ASP A 84 1.74 6.59 -14.28
C ASP A 84 2.59 7.85 -14.09
N ASN A 85 2.41 8.80 -14.99
CA ASN A 85 3.10 10.08 -14.96
C ASN A 85 2.21 11.17 -15.56
N GLY A 86 2.68 12.43 -15.54
CA GLY A 86 1.91 13.56 -16.05
C GLY A 86 1.66 13.55 -17.56
N LEU A 87 2.37 12.73 -18.34
CA LEU A 87 2.25 12.65 -19.80
C LEU A 87 1.27 11.56 -20.25
N PHE A 88 1.12 10.48 -19.47
CA PHE A 88 0.14 9.44 -19.75
C PHE A 88 -0.32 8.74 -18.47
N THR A 89 -1.60 8.41 -18.42
CA THR A 89 -2.21 7.60 -17.36
C THR A 89 -2.59 6.23 -17.93
N LEU A 90 -2.20 5.17 -17.23
CA LEU A 90 -2.61 3.82 -17.54
C LEU A 90 -4.13 3.63 -17.36
N PRO A 91 -4.77 2.73 -18.13
CA PRO A 91 -6.16 2.36 -17.89
C PRO A 91 -6.31 1.74 -16.49
N TYR A 92 -7.52 1.70 -15.93
CA TYR A 92 -7.82 1.15 -14.59
C TYR A 92 -7.33 1.98 -13.38
N THR A 93 -7.16 3.29 -13.54
CA THR A 93 -6.82 4.21 -12.43
C THR A 93 -7.79 4.13 -11.25
N VAL A 94 -9.08 3.91 -11.49
CA VAL A 94 -10.08 3.73 -10.43
C VAL A 94 -9.75 2.51 -9.57
N ASN A 95 -9.44 1.38 -10.20
CA ASN A 95 -9.09 0.15 -9.50
C ASN A 95 -7.75 0.30 -8.78
N TYR A 96 -6.76 0.94 -9.42
CA TYR A 96 -5.50 1.28 -8.79
C TYR A 96 -5.71 2.07 -7.50
N ASN A 97 -6.49 3.15 -7.56
CA ASN A 97 -6.78 3.99 -6.41
C ASN A 97 -7.54 3.22 -5.32
N ALA A 98 -8.53 2.40 -5.70
CA ALA A 98 -9.25 1.56 -4.76
C ALA A 98 -8.33 0.57 -4.02
N TYR A 99 -7.46 -0.14 -4.74
CA TYR A 99 -6.52 -1.08 -4.14
C TYR A 99 -5.43 -0.39 -3.32
N ARG A 100 -4.92 0.75 -3.79
CA ARG A 100 -3.95 1.58 -3.06
C ARG A 100 -4.54 2.04 -1.74
N ASN A 101 -5.75 2.60 -1.77
CA ASN A 101 -6.45 3.06 -0.58
C ASN A 101 -6.73 1.90 0.37
N LYS A 102 -7.03 0.71 -0.16
CA LYS A 102 -7.21 -0.50 0.66
C LYS A 102 -5.95 -0.90 1.41
N ILE A 103 -4.75 -0.80 0.82
CA ILE A 103 -3.48 -1.04 1.53
C ILE A 103 -3.34 -0.10 2.72
N VAL A 104 -3.53 1.20 2.48
CA VAL A 104 -3.41 2.23 3.52
C VAL A 104 -4.48 2.03 4.60
N LEU A 105 -5.71 1.71 4.20
CA LEU A 105 -6.82 1.47 5.12
C LEU A 105 -6.55 0.29 6.06
N ILE A 106 -6.07 -0.85 5.54
CA ILE A 106 -5.72 -2.01 6.38
C ILE A 106 -4.65 -1.63 7.39
N PHE A 107 -3.63 -0.88 6.94
CA PHE A 107 -2.59 -0.38 7.83
C PHE A 107 -3.17 0.54 8.92
N LEU A 108 -3.96 1.54 8.57
CA LEU A 108 -4.57 2.47 9.54
C LEU A 108 -5.52 1.76 10.51
N LEU A 109 -6.31 0.79 10.05
CA LEU A 109 -7.15 -0.05 10.90
C LEU A 109 -6.33 -0.92 11.86
N SER A 110 -5.08 -1.21 11.50
CA SER A 110 -4.12 -1.94 12.33
C SER A 110 -3.34 -1.02 13.29
N THR A 111 -3.78 0.23 13.45
CA THR A 111 -3.13 1.23 14.31
C THR A 111 -4.13 1.87 15.28
N ASN A 112 -3.63 2.69 16.19
CA ASN A 112 -4.45 3.52 17.06
C ASN A 112 -5.04 4.78 16.38
N PHE A 113 -4.88 4.98 15.07
CA PHE A 113 -5.30 6.21 14.38
C PHE A 113 -6.78 6.53 14.59
N PHE A 114 -7.66 5.53 14.43
CA PHE A 114 -9.10 5.72 14.63
C PHE A 114 -9.49 5.84 16.11
N VAL A 115 -8.77 5.14 17.00
CA VAL A 115 -8.94 5.29 18.46
C VAL A 115 -8.61 6.73 18.90
N ASN A 116 -7.61 7.34 18.26
CA ASN A 116 -7.20 8.72 18.47
C ASN A 116 -8.07 9.74 17.71
N ARG A 117 -9.27 9.36 17.25
CA ARG A 117 -10.22 10.24 16.54
C ARG A 117 -9.67 10.80 15.22
N MET A 118 -8.74 10.09 14.58
CA MET A 118 -8.08 10.55 13.35
C MET A 118 -7.32 11.88 13.54
N ASP A 119 -6.92 12.19 14.77
CA ASP A 119 -6.17 13.38 15.10
C ASP A 119 -4.72 13.26 14.57
N GLU A 120 -4.43 13.99 13.49
CA GLU A 120 -3.11 14.00 12.83
C GLU A 120 -2.00 14.55 13.72
N SER A 121 -2.35 15.30 14.78
CA SER A 121 -1.37 15.84 15.73
C SER A 121 -0.81 14.77 16.68
N LYS A 122 -1.47 13.62 16.79
CA LYS A 122 -1.08 12.51 17.67
C LYS A 122 -0.19 11.49 16.96
N PRO A 123 0.75 10.87 17.69
CA PRO A 123 1.56 9.80 17.13
C PRO A 123 0.71 8.56 16.83
N VAL A 124 0.96 7.97 15.65
CA VAL A 124 0.30 6.74 15.19
C VAL A 124 1.19 5.55 15.53
N TYR A 125 0.63 4.59 16.27
CA TYR A 125 1.30 3.36 16.67
C TYR A 125 0.56 2.14 16.15
N PHE A 126 1.32 1.13 15.72
CA PHE A 126 0.78 -0.18 15.38
C PHE A 126 0.22 -0.86 16.63
N THR A 127 -0.97 -1.43 16.52
CA THR A 127 -1.67 -2.12 17.63
C THR A 127 -1.74 -3.61 17.37
N SER A 128 -2.46 -4.02 16.33
CA SER A 128 -2.62 -5.41 15.90
C SER A 128 -3.00 -5.45 14.43
N VAL A 129 -2.77 -6.57 13.75
CA VAL A 129 -3.20 -6.73 12.37
C VAL A 129 -4.73 -6.77 12.32
N TYR A 130 -5.32 -5.86 11.55
CA TYR A 130 -6.74 -5.92 11.24
C TYR A 130 -7.01 -7.08 10.26
N ASP A 131 -7.69 -8.11 10.74
CA ASP A 131 -8.23 -9.20 9.92
C ASP A 131 -9.76 -9.27 10.10
N PRO A 132 -10.55 -8.91 9.08
CA PRO A 132 -12.02 -8.89 9.17
C PRO A 132 -12.63 -10.29 9.37
N TYR A 133 -11.85 -11.36 9.18
CA TYR A 133 -12.31 -12.74 9.36
C TYR A 133 -11.97 -13.32 10.73
N GLN A 134 -11.12 -12.66 11.52
CA GLN A 134 -10.70 -13.15 12.85
C GLN A 134 -11.32 -12.35 14.00
N ILE A 135 -11.73 -11.10 13.76
CA ILE A 135 -12.25 -10.22 14.81
C ILE A 135 -13.74 -9.99 14.55
N PRO A 136 -14.65 -10.24 15.52
CA PRO A 136 -16.05 -9.86 15.37
C PRO A 136 -16.12 -8.35 15.12
N CYS A 137 -16.87 -7.92 14.10
CA CYS A 137 -16.92 -6.54 13.59
C CYS A 137 -16.94 -5.48 14.71
N SER A 138 -15.76 -5.07 15.17
CA SER A 138 -15.62 -3.95 16.08
C SER A 138 -15.61 -2.73 15.20
N ASN A 139 -16.75 -2.04 15.14
CA ASN A 139 -16.83 -0.77 14.43
C ASN A 139 -15.82 0.19 15.09
N PRO A 140 -14.78 0.67 14.41
CA PRO A 140 -13.81 1.59 15.01
C PRO A 140 -14.47 2.89 15.48
N PHE A 141 -15.68 3.19 15.00
CA PHE A 141 -16.54 4.29 15.43
C PHE A 141 -17.62 3.86 16.43
N SER A 142 -17.57 2.69 17.09
CA SER A 142 -18.55 2.36 18.15
C SER A 142 -18.14 2.86 19.54
N ASN A 143 -16.88 3.24 19.75
CA ASN A 143 -16.42 3.92 20.96
C ASN A 143 -16.75 5.43 20.88
N LEU A 144 -18.04 5.78 20.73
CA LEU A 144 -18.52 7.18 20.65
C LEU A 144 -18.74 7.84 22.02
N PHE A 145 -18.35 7.20 23.13
CA PHE A 145 -18.45 7.88 24.42
C PHE A 145 -17.35 8.93 24.54
N TYR A 146 -17.71 10.17 24.25
CA TYR A 146 -16.84 11.33 24.30
C TYR A 146 -17.31 12.26 25.42
N PRO A 147 -16.65 12.28 26.59
CA PRO A 147 -16.88 13.36 27.54
C PRO A 147 -16.49 14.68 26.88
N GLU A 148 -17.28 15.73 27.12
CA GLU A 148 -17.09 17.06 26.52
C GLU A 148 -15.65 17.54 26.73
N ALA A 149 -15.02 18.03 25.67
CA ALA A 149 -13.75 18.74 25.79
C ALA A 149 -14.06 20.03 26.55
N GLY A 150 -13.62 20.10 27.81
CA GLY A 150 -13.77 21.29 28.64
C GLY A 150 -13.28 22.51 27.88
N ILE A 151 -14.22 23.43 27.63
CA ILE A 151 -13.98 24.77 27.10
C ILE A 151 -13.42 25.62 28.23
#